data_AF-A0A5E5PKD9-F1
#
_entry.id   AF-A0A5E5PKD9-F1
#
_cell.length_a   1.000
_cell.length_b   1.000
_cell.length_c   1.000
_cell.angle_alpha   90.00
_cell.angle_beta   90.00
_cell.angle_gamma   90.00
#
_symmetry.space_group_name_H-M   'P 1'
#
loop_
_entity.id
_entity.type
_entity.pdbx_description
1 polymer ?
#
loop_
_entity_poly.entity_id
_entity_poly.type
_entity_poly.pdbx_seq_one_letter_code
_entity_poly.pdbx_strand_id
1 'polypeptide(L)'
;MNLLEPYHQTYTYDTGNNLTHLSHQASSSTWQQTLAIHPSNNHGTETQQSDSDFDANGNLLTLNNIGILHWHYNNTLNQLAKAGTVQTYLYNIAKALPKA
;
A
#
# COMPACT_ATOMS: atom_id res chain seq x y z
N MET A 1 -25.37 14.50 9.43
CA MET A 1 -24.80 14.61 10.78
C MET A 1 -23.89 13.40 10.94
N ASN A 2 -22.56 13.56 10.96
CA ASN A 2 -21.67 12.42 11.19
C ASN A 2 -21.74 12.07 12.68
N LEU A 3 -22.41 10.97 13.01
CA LEU A 3 -22.36 10.41 14.35
C LEU A 3 -20.96 9.81 14.53
N LEU A 4 -20.16 10.37 15.43
CA LEU A 4 -18.98 9.69 15.94
C LEU A 4 -19.48 8.50 16.77
N GLU A 5 -18.97 7.32 16.47
CA GLU A 5 -19.21 6.12 17.27
C GLU A 5 -17.89 5.48 17.70
N PRO A 6 -17.85 4.78 18.84
CA PRO A 6 -16.71 3.97 19.20
C PRO A 6 -16.57 2.78 18.25
N TYR A 7 -15.33 2.39 17.98
CA TYR A 7 -15.00 1.18 17.24
C TYR A 7 -13.86 0.45 17.95
N HIS A 8 -13.68 -0.82 17.60
CA HIS A 8 -12.55 -1.64 18.00
C HIS A 8 -11.85 -2.18 16.74
N GLN A 9 -10.52 -2.19 16.75
CA GLN A 9 -9.72 -2.80 15.70
C GLN A 9 -8.77 -3.84 16.28
N THR A 10 -8.65 -4.96 15.58
CA THR A 10 -7.71 -6.03 15.91
C THR A 10 -6.76 -6.24 14.74
N TYR A 11 -5.47 -6.34 15.05
CA TYR A 11 -4.39 -6.45 14.09
C TYR A 11 -3.67 -7.78 14.31
N THR A 12 -3.42 -8.52 13.23
CA THR A 12 -2.63 -9.75 13.27
C THR A 12 -1.35 -9.55 12.48
N TYR A 13 -0.22 -9.93 13.06
CA TYR A 13 1.10 -9.81 12.45
C TYR A 13 1.73 -11.19 12.25
N ASP A 14 2.52 -11.34 11.20
CA ASP A 14 3.40 -12.50 11.04
C ASP A 14 4.68 -12.38 11.90
N THR A 15 5.56 -13.37 11.83
CA THR A 15 6.85 -13.37 12.55
C THR A 15 7.85 -12.34 12.03
N GLY A 16 7.64 -11.80 10.82
CA GLY A 16 8.41 -10.72 10.22
C GLY A 16 7.92 -9.32 10.61
N ASN A 17 6.90 -9.24 11.46
CA ASN A 17 6.18 -8.03 11.84
C ASN A 17 5.40 -7.36 10.69
N ASN A 18 5.02 -8.11 9.65
CA ASN A 18 4.12 -7.62 8.62
C ASN A 18 2.67 -7.74 9.09
N LEU A 19 1.84 -6.70 8.85
CA LEU A 19 0.40 -6.77 9.08
C LEU A 19 -0.23 -7.73 8.08
N THR A 20 -0.88 -8.79 8.56
CA THR A 20 -1.55 -9.79 7.69
C THR A 20 -3.06 -9.65 7.72
N HIS A 21 -3.63 -9.19 8.83
CA HIS A 21 -5.08 -9.02 8.97
C HIS A 21 -5.42 -7.79 9.82
N LEU A 22 -6.39 -7.03 9.34
CA LEU A 22 -7.06 -5.95 10.07
C LEU A 22 -8.54 -6.24 10.13
N SER A 23 -9.08 -6.36 11.34
CA SER A 23 -10.52 -6.49 11.58
C SER A 23 -11.03 -5.22 12.25
N HIS A 24 -12.06 -4.60 11.67
CA HIS A 24 -12.74 -3.43 12.20
C HIS A 24 -14.15 -3.80 12.66
N GLN A 25 -14.52 -3.36 13.86
CA GLN A 25 -15.83 -3.58 14.45
C GLN A 25 -16.36 -2.28 15.04
N ALA A 26 -17.48 -1.79 14.52
CA ALA A 26 -18.27 -0.71 15.07
C ALA A 26 -19.76 -1.11 15.01
N SER A 27 -20.65 -0.33 15.62
CA SER A 27 -22.08 -0.64 15.58
C SER A 27 -22.66 -0.43 14.18
N SER A 28 -22.15 0.56 13.43
CA SER A 28 -22.61 0.84 12.07
C SER A 28 -21.94 -0.03 10.99
N SER A 29 -20.75 -0.57 11.24
CA SER A 29 -19.97 -1.27 10.22
C SER A 29 -19.03 -2.30 10.81
N THR A 30 -18.91 -3.44 10.13
CA THR A 30 -17.91 -4.47 10.40
C THR A 30 -17.28 -4.87 9.08
N TRP A 31 -15.96 -4.80 9.00
CA TRP A 31 -15.21 -5.18 7.81
C TRP A 31 -13.84 -5.75 8.18
N GLN A 32 -13.26 -6.48 7.24
CA GLN A 32 -11.95 -7.10 7.38
C GLN A 32 -11.11 -6.81 6.14
N GLN A 33 -9.80 -6.69 6.34
CA GLN A 33 -8.80 -6.55 5.30
C GLN A 33 -7.73 -7.61 5.56
N THR A 34 -7.44 -8.41 4.54
CA THR A 34 -6.35 -9.40 4.55
C THR A 34 -5.26 -8.91 3.62
N LEU A 35 -4.01 -9.00 4.06
CA LEU A 35 -2.83 -8.71 3.26
C LEU A 35 -2.10 -10.04 3.01
N ALA A 36 -1.91 -10.37 1.74
CA ALA A 36 -1.06 -11.48 1.35
C ALA A 36 0.39 -10.99 1.37
N ILE A 37 1.20 -11.59 2.24
CA ILE A 37 2.63 -11.29 2.37
C ILE A 37 3.43 -12.35 1.61
N HIS A 38 4.44 -11.91 0.84
CA HIS A 38 5.31 -12.81 0.11
C HIS A 38 6.09 -13.74 1.07
N PRO A 39 6.28 -15.03 0.75
CA PRO A 39 6.94 -15.96 1.67
C PRO A 39 8.42 -15.64 1.99
N SER A 40 9.10 -14.90 1.12
CA SER A 40 10.56 -14.69 1.21
C SER A 40 11.00 -13.24 1.36
N ASN A 41 10.07 -12.29 1.46
CA ASN A 41 10.37 -10.87 1.70
C ASN A 41 9.16 -10.17 2.34
N ASN A 42 9.27 -8.87 2.64
CA ASN A 42 8.20 -8.10 3.29
C ASN A 42 7.27 -7.38 2.31
N HIS A 43 7.25 -7.77 1.03
CA HIS A 43 6.25 -7.26 0.11
C HIS A 43 4.88 -7.86 0.46
N GLY A 44 3.85 -7.03 0.38
CA GLY A 44 2.49 -7.47 0.61
C GLY A 44 1.46 -6.60 -0.08
N THR A 45 0.38 -7.23 -0.54
CA THR A 45 -0.75 -6.57 -1.22
C THR A 45 -2.08 -7.14 -0.70
N GLU A 46 -3.20 -6.45 -0.95
CA GLU A 46 -4.54 -6.93 -0.50
C GLU A 46 -5.05 -8.15 -1.27
N THR A 47 -4.48 -8.41 -2.45
CA THR A 47 -4.75 -9.63 -3.22
C THR A 47 -3.56 -10.56 -3.10
N GLN A 48 -3.69 -11.81 -3.53
CA GLN A 48 -2.53 -12.67 -3.64
C GLN A 48 -1.47 -12.00 -4.53
N GLN A 49 -0.28 -11.82 -3.97
CA GLN A 49 0.81 -11.12 -4.64
C GLN A 49 1.28 -11.92 -5.85
N SER A 50 1.54 -11.22 -6.96
CA SER A 50 2.29 -11.74 -8.10
C SER A 50 3.77 -11.33 -8.01
N ASP A 51 4.66 -12.12 -8.61
CA ASP A 51 6.09 -11.77 -8.72
C ASP A 51 6.32 -10.47 -9.52
N SER A 52 5.31 -9.99 -10.23
CA SER A 52 5.34 -8.77 -11.05
C SER A 52 4.69 -7.54 -10.41
N ASP A 53 4.20 -7.64 -9.16
CA ASP A 53 3.55 -6.51 -8.49
C ASP A 53 4.55 -5.41 -8.11
N PHE A 54 5.84 -5.75 -8.02
CA PHE A 54 6.93 -4.86 -7.63
C PHE A 54 8.04 -4.83 -8.69
N ASP A 55 8.71 -3.69 -8.84
CA ASP A 55 9.94 -3.62 -9.61
C ASP A 55 11.14 -4.22 -8.87
N ALA A 56 12.29 -4.30 -9.54
CA ALA A 56 13.51 -4.87 -8.97
C ALA A 56 14.05 -4.10 -7.75
N ASN A 57 13.62 -2.86 -7.51
CA ASN A 57 14.00 -2.05 -6.36
C ASN A 57 12.98 -2.16 -5.22
N GLY A 58 11.92 -2.96 -5.38
CA GLY A 58 10.86 -3.13 -4.39
C GLY A 58 9.79 -2.05 -4.41
N ASN A 59 9.66 -1.29 -5.50
CA ASN A 59 8.57 -0.33 -5.64
C ASN A 59 7.32 -1.01 -6.24
N LEU A 60 6.14 -0.75 -5.65
CA LEU A 60 4.87 -1.30 -6.15
C LEU A 60 4.52 -0.72 -7.53
N LEU A 61 4.20 -1.56 -8.51
CA LEU A 61 3.88 -1.16 -9.88
C LEU A 61 2.39 -0.92 -10.12
N THR A 62 1.53 -1.61 -9.37
CA THR A 62 0.08 -1.50 -9.52
C THR A 62 -0.62 -1.41 -8.17
N LEU A 63 -1.43 -0.37 -8.00
CA LEU A 63 -2.41 -0.32 -6.92
C LEU A 63 -3.69 -0.96 -7.41
N ASN A 64 -4.04 -2.11 -6.82
CA ASN A 64 -5.27 -2.82 -7.12
C ASN A 64 -6.48 -1.89 -7.10
N ASN A 65 -7.31 -1.98 -8.15
CA ASN A 65 -8.52 -1.16 -8.34
C ASN A 65 -8.29 0.35 -8.44
N ILE A 66 -7.03 0.83 -8.46
CA ILE A 66 -6.69 2.24 -8.55
C ILE A 66 -5.95 2.53 -9.85
N GLY A 67 -4.77 1.97 -10.08
CA GLY A 67 -3.98 2.32 -11.27
C GLY A 67 -2.51 1.89 -11.21
N ILE A 68 -1.76 2.29 -12.24
CA ILE A 68 -0.35 1.97 -12.42
C ILE A 68 0.50 3.08 -11.78
N LEU A 69 1.52 2.67 -11.04
CA LEU A 69 2.52 3.54 -10.44
C LEU A 69 3.78 3.54 -11.31
N HIS A 70 4.23 4.72 -11.70
CA HIS A 70 5.51 4.90 -12.38
C HIS A 70 6.49 5.57 -11.43
N TRP A 71 7.72 5.06 -11.42
CA TRP A 71 8.77 5.50 -10.50
C TRP A 71 9.88 6.20 -11.25
N HIS A 72 10.47 7.22 -10.60
CA HIS A 72 11.75 7.76 -11.02
C HIS A 72 12.89 6.78 -10.69
N TYR A 73 14.04 6.97 -11.35
CA TYR A 73 15.24 6.17 -11.10
C TYR A 73 15.72 6.21 -9.64
N ASN A 74 15.35 7.25 -8.88
CA ASN A 74 15.69 7.44 -7.48
C ASN A 74 14.60 6.90 -6.52
N ASN A 75 13.72 6.01 -7.00
CA ASN A 75 12.63 5.39 -6.22
C ASN A 75 11.58 6.38 -5.66
N THR A 76 11.45 7.56 -6.26
CA THR A 76 10.34 8.48 -5.96
C THR A 76 9.18 8.27 -6.93
N LEU A 77 7.94 8.38 -6.45
CA LEU A 77 6.75 8.16 -7.28
C LEU A 77 6.65 9.27 -8.33
N ASN A 78 6.84 8.95 -9.60
CA ASN A 78 6.72 9.91 -10.69
C ASN A 78 5.25 10.17 -11.04
N GLN A 79 4.48 9.11 -11.28
CA GLN A 79 3.11 9.21 -11.76
C GLN A 79 2.20 8.11 -11.21
N LEU A 80 0.92 8.44 -11.07
CA LEU A 80 -0.18 7.48 -10.94
C LEU A 80 -1.10 7.63 -12.16
N ALA A 81 -1.22 6.56 -12.95
CA ALA A 81 -2.11 6.51 -14.11
C ALA A 81 -3.34 5.64 -13.82
N LYS A 82 -4.53 6.25 -13.88
CA LYS A 82 -5.84 5.61 -13.67
C LYS A 82 -6.78 5.95 -14.82
N ALA A 83 -7.11 4.96 -15.65
CA ALA A 83 -8.18 5.02 -16.66
C ALA A 83 -8.30 6.38 -17.40
N GLY A 84 -7.20 6.84 -18.00
CA GLY A 84 -7.15 8.10 -18.77
C GLY A 84 -6.86 9.36 -17.94
N THR A 85 -6.81 9.26 -16.61
CA THR A 85 -6.32 10.33 -15.73
C THR A 85 -4.89 10.01 -15.29
N VAL A 86 -4.01 11.00 -15.37
CA VAL A 86 -2.63 10.90 -14.87
C VAL A 86 -2.41 11.97 -13.82
N GLN A 87 -1.88 11.56 -12.67
CA GLN A 87 -1.38 12.46 -11.63
C GLN A 87 0.14 12.35 -11.59
N THR A 88 0.83 13.49 -11.63
CA THR A 88 2.29 13.57 -11.64
C THR A 88 2.79 14.28 -10.39
N TYR A 89 3.88 13.80 -9.81
CA TYR A 89 4.47 14.37 -8.60
C TYR A 89 5.86 14.94 -8.88
N LEU A 90 6.17 16.08 -8.24
CA LEU A 90 7.46 16.75 -8.32
C LEU A 90 8.04 16.90 -6.91
N TYR A 91 9.31 16.54 -6.77
CA TYR A 91 10.00 16.56 -5.49
C TYR A 91 11.09 17.62 -5.48
N ASN A 92 11.21 18.31 -4.36
CA ASN A 92 12.42 19.08 -4.09
C ASN A 92 13.54 18.10 -3.71
N ILE A 93 14.52 17.95 -4.61
CA ILE A 93 15.64 17.02 -4.47
C ILE A 93 16.52 17.27 -3.22
N ALA A 94 16.46 18.46 -2.61
CA ALA A 94 17.14 18.73 -1.34
C ALA A 94 16.55 17.96 -0.14
N LYS A 95 15.36 17.36 -0.29
CA LYS A 95 14.69 16.55 0.74
C LYS A 95 14.51 15.06 0.35
N ALA A 96 14.95 14.67 -0.84
CA ALA A 96 14.69 13.35 -1.42
C ALA A 96 15.89 12.39 -1.35
N LEU A 97 17.00 12.79 -0.71
CA LEU A 97 18.07 11.84 -0.43
C LEU A 97 17.64 10.94 0.73
N PRO A 98 17.56 9.61 0.54
CA PRO A 98 17.44 8.72 1.68
C PRO A 98 18.66 8.94 2.57
N LYS A 99 18.44 9.08 3.89
CA LYS A 99 19.54 8.98 4.85
C LYS A 99 20.19 7.60 4.65
N ALA A 100 21.47 7.61 4.31
CA ALA A 100 22.32 6.42 4.32
C ALA A 100 22.47 5.88 5.75
#